data_AF-A0A6A7C584-F1
#
_entry.id   AF-A0A6A7C584-F1
#
_cell.length_a   1.000
_cell.length_b   1.000
_cell.length_c   1.000
_cell.angle_alpha   90.00
_cell.angle_beta   90.00
_cell.angle_gamma   90.00
#
_symmetry.space_group_name_H-M   'P 1'
#
loop_
_entity.id
_entity.type
_entity.pdbx_description
1 polymer ?
#
loop_
_entity_poly.entity_id
_entity_poly.type
_entity_poly.pdbx_seq_one_letter_code
_entity_poly.pdbx_strand_id
1 'polypeptide(L)'
;MFCDLNIPWSSTDANLPSTLAFLSELNYTVIALNHAISGKLPAKLTCAIPFPLPLQSLPPNLQIKRRVTLTLTETPTNAHLSNLSRHYDLLALRPIDEKTLQQACTSLDCDIISLDLTQRLPYFFSFKTLSVAIKRGKRFEICYSQALLGDSAARRNLINNVAQLARASRGRGLVISSEAKQAMGCRGPWDVVNLATVWGVKMAHEAVSSEAWRTVVGAQLKRTSYRGAVDVVYAGEKEETTRVKEGAVGAKRKAESLEEEKGEGEEGGEGESGKAISKREKKRRAKLARHARATVEEGKEV
;
A
#
# COMPACT_ATOMS: atom_id res chain seq x y z
N MET A 1 -16.72 -8.76 -2.75
CA MET A 1 -15.73 -7.97 -3.52
C MET A 1 -14.69 -8.94 -4.05
N PHE A 2 -14.46 -8.95 -5.37
CA PHE A 2 -13.46 -9.82 -6.01
C PHE A 2 -12.31 -8.98 -6.55
N CYS A 3 -11.09 -9.49 -6.40
CA CYS A 3 -9.86 -8.80 -6.81
C CYS A 3 -9.02 -9.72 -7.70
N ASP A 4 -8.41 -9.18 -8.74
CA ASP A 4 -7.30 -9.84 -9.45
C ASP A 4 -6.03 -9.03 -9.21
N LEU A 5 -5.06 -9.61 -8.49
CA LEU A 5 -3.86 -8.87 -8.06
C LEU A 5 -2.69 -9.02 -9.04
N ASN A 6 -2.88 -9.60 -10.23
CA ASN A 6 -1.80 -9.82 -11.19
C ASN A 6 -2.27 -9.79 -12.65
N ILE A 7 -2.40 -8.59 -13.23
CA ILE A 7 -2.50 -8.41 -14.69
C ILE A 7 -1.17 -7.83 -15.18
N PRO A 8 -0.37 -8.55 -15.99
CA PRO A 8 0.90 -8.04 -16.52
C PRO A 8 0.71 -6.72 -17.28
N TRP A 9 1.52 -5.72 -16.97
CA TRP A 9 1.50 -4.44 -17.66
C TRP A 9 2.66 -4.32 -18.66
N SER A 10 2.36 -3.80 -19.85
CA SER A 10 3.33 -3.28 -20.82
C SER A 10 2.83 -1.95 -21.38
N SER A 11 3.75 -1.02 -21.66
CA SER A 11 3.42 0.23 -22.33
C SER A 11 2.93 0.06 -23.77
N THR A 12 3.17 -1.10 -24.38
CA THR A 12 2.82 -1.43 -25.78
C THR A 12 1.65 -2.39 -25.94
N ASP A 13 1.01 -2.84 -24.84
CA ASP A 13 -0.07 -3.82 -24.95
C ASP A 13 -1.40 -3.20 -25.38
N ALA A 14 -1.74 -3.39 -26.65
CA ALA A 14 -3.01 -2.99 -27.23
C ALA A 14 -4.24 -3.77 -26.69
N ASN A 15 -4.04 -4.93 -26.04
CA ASN A 15 -5.12 -5.78 -25.54
C ASN A 15 -5.50 -5.46 -24.08
N LEU A 16 -4.72 -4.62 -23.40
CA LEU A 16 -4.97 -4.24 -22.02
C LEU A 16 -6.36 -3.61 -21.80
N PRO A 17 -6.88 -2.69 -22.65
CA PRO A 17 -8.20 -2.10 -22.45
C PRO A 17 -9.32 -3.15 -22.50
N SER A 18 -9.27 -4.03 -23.52
CA SER A 18 -10.24 -5.13 -23.68
C SER A 18 -10.18 -6.13 -22.53
N THR A 19 -8.98 -6.38 -22.00
CA THR A 19 -8.79 -7.28 -20.84
C THR A 19 -9.36 -6.66 -19.55
N LEU A 20 -9.17 -5.35 -19.34
CA LEU A 20 -9.76 -4.63 -18.20
C LEU A 20 -11.29 -4.51 -18.30
N ALA A 21 -11.84 -4.29 -19.49
CA ALA A 21 -13.27 -4.30 -19.73
C ALA A 21 -13.88 -5.68 -19.41
N PHE A 22 -13.31 -6.75 -19.95
CA PHE A 22 -13.76 -8.12 -19.71
C PHE A 22 -13.69 -8.52 -18.22
N LEU A 23 -12.64 -8.13 -17.50
CA LEU A 23 -12.56 -8.37 -16.06
C LEU A 23 -13.62 -7.58 -15.27
N SER A 24 -13.98 -6.37 -15.71
CA SER A 24 -15.09 -5.60 -15.13
C SER A 24 -16.45 -6.27 -15.40
N GLU A 25 -16.66 -6.86 -16.58
CA GLU A 25 -17.85 -7.65 -16.91
C GLU A 25 -17.96 -8.91 -16.04
N LEU A 26 -16.83 -9.57 -15.77
CA LEU A 26 -16.71 -10.70 -14.82
C LEU A 26 -16.83 -10.30 -13.33
N ASN A 27 -17.27 -9.07 -13.04
CA ASN A 27 -17.47 -8.50 -11.71
C ASN A 27 -16.20 -8.39 -10.82
N TYR A 28 -15.00 -8.29 -11.42
CA TYR A 28 -13.82 -7.85 -10.68
C TYR A 28 -13.88 -6.34 -10.41
N THR A 29 -13.66 -5.98 -9.15
CA THR A 29 -13.78 -4.59 -8.65
C THR A 29 -12.44 -3.91 -8.39
N VAL A 30 -11.39 -4.69 -8.13
CA VAL A 30 -10.02 -4.22 -7.95
C VAL A 30 -9.11 -5.05 -8.85
N ILE A 31 -8.31 -4.39 -9.68
CA ILE A 31 -7.28 -5.03 -10.51
C ILE A 31 -5.94 -4.39 -10.20
N ALA A 32 -4.91 -5.21 -9.97
CA ALA A 32 -3.54 -4.73 -9.87
C ALA A 32 -2.75 -4.99 -11.16
N LEU A 33 -2.35 -3.91 -11.82
CA LEU A 33 -1.43 -3.93 -12.95
C LEU A 33 -0.01 -4.20 -12.44
N ASN A 34 0.64 -5.22 -12.98
CA ASN A 34 1.91 -5.75 -12.49
C ASN A 34 3.08 -5.40 -13.41
N HIS A 35 4.02 -4.60 -12.89
CA HIS A 35 5.32 -4.39 -13.50
C HIS A 35 6.32 -5.44 -12.97
N ALA A 36 6.76 -6.34 -13.84
CA ALA A 36 7.76 -7.37 -13.49
C ALA A 36 9.19 -6.83 -13.68
N ILE A 37 10.03 -6.98 -12.66
CA ILE A 37 11.46 -6.65 -12.69
C ILE A 37 12.25 -7.92 -12.40
N SER A 38 13.22 -8.24 -13.27
CA SER A 38 14.14 -9.36 -13.11
C SER A 38 15.58 -8.87 -13.19
N GLY A 39 16.47 -9.46 -12.38
CA GLY A 39 17.85 -9.01 -12.27
C GLY A 39 18.01 -7.81 -11.32
N LYS A 40 19.08 -7.03 -11.55
CA LYS A 40 19.46 -5.91 -10.69
C LYS A 40 18.45 -4.75 -10.78
N LEU A 41 18.04 -4.22 -9.64
CA LEU A 41 17.17 -3.04 -9.57
C LEU A 41 17.83 -1.82 -10.26
N PRO A 42 17.07 -1.02 -11.04
CA PRO A 42 17.58 0.18 -11.68
C PRO A 42 17.98 1.24 -10.64
N ALA A 43 19.01 2.03 -10.95
CA ALA A 43 19.52 3.06 -10.04
C ALA A 43 18.47 4.15 -9.70
N LYS A 44 17.59 4.46 -10.66
CA LYS A 44 16.42 5.32 -10.45
C LYS A 44 15.18 4.45 -10.28
N LEU A 45 14.62 4.44 -9.08
CA LEU A 45 13.36 3.75 -8.78
C LEU A 45 12.19 4.67 -9.14
N THR A 46 11.39 4.26 -10.13
CA THR A 46 10.13 4.93 -10.51
C THR A 46 9.05 3.89 -10.78
N CYS A 47 7.79 4.30 -10.68
CA CYS A 47 6.69 3.48 -11.18
C CYS A 47 6.73 3.48 -12.71
N ALA A 48 6.81 2.31 -13.35
CA ALA A 48 6.68 2.22 -14.81
C ALA A 48 5.24 2.43 -15.27
N ILE A 49 4.27 2.10 -14.41
CA ILE A 49 2.83 2.21 -14.68
C ILE A 49 2.40 3.67 -14.43
N PRO A 50 2.01 4.43 -15.48
CA PRO A 50 1.59 5.81 -15.34
C PRO A 50 0.29 5.93 -14.54
N PHE A 51 0.10 7.08 -13.89
CA PHE A 51 -1.15 7.45 -13.24
C PHE A 51 -1.46 8.93 -13.52
N PRO A 52 -2.60 9.28 -14.15
CA PRO A 52 -3.62 8.38 -14.70
C PRO A 52 -3.07 7.47 -15.81
N LEU A 53 -3.78 6.36 -16.08
CA LEU A 53 -3.45 5.49 -17.21
C LEU A 53 -3.78 6.19 -18.54
N PRO A 54 -3.00 5.98 -19.62
CA PRO A 54 -3.24 6.54 -20.94
C PRO A 54 -4.34 5.76 -21.69
N LEU A 55 -5.49 5.54 -21.03
CA LEU A 55 -6.63 4.80 -21.55
C LEU A 55 -7.83 5.73 -21.67
N GLN A 56 -8.54 5.68 -22.80
CA GLN A 56 -9.62 6.64 -23.12
C GLN A 56 -10.84 6.51 -22.20
N SER A 57 -11.10 5.33 -21.64
CA SER A 57 -12.09 5.11 -20.59
C SER A 57 -11.73 3.88 -19.75
N LEU A 58 -11.77 4.04 -18.42
CA LEU A 58 -11.77 2.92 -17.49
C LEU A 58 -13.22 2.65 -17.04
N PRO A 59 -13.64 1.39 -16.85
CA PRO A 59 -14.95 1.08 -16.29
C PRO A 59 -15.15 1.78 -14.93
N PRO A 60 -16.31 2.41 -14.65
CA PRO A 60 -16.46 3.35 -13.53
C PRO A 60 -16.33 2.69 -12.15
N ASN A 61 -16.67 1.40 -12.04
CA ASN A 61 -16.60 0.64 -10.80
C ASN A 61 -15.24 -0.05 -10.57
N LEU A 62 -14.27 0.15 -11.47
CA LEU A 62 -13.02 -0.59 -11.49
C LEU A 62 -11.86 0.20 -10.86
N GLN A 63 -11.37 -0.27 -9.71
CA GLN A 63 -10.22 0.32 -9.04
C GLN A 63 -8.91 -0.30 -9.54
N ILE A 64 -8.07 0.50 -10.20
CA ILE A 64 -6.73 0.07 -10.59
C ILE A 64 -5.73 0.31 -9.44
N LYS A 65 -4.91 -0.70 -9.15
CA LYS A 65 -3.73 -0.64 -8.29
C LYS A 65 -2.47 -0.89 -9.11
N ARG A 66 -1.34 -0.33 -8.69
CA ARG A 66 -0.03 -0.53 -9.31
C ARG A 66 0.79 -1.49 -8.45
N ARG A 67 1.19 -2.60 -9.04
CA ARG A 67 2.01 -3.65 -8.40
C ARG A 67 3.38 -3.69 -9.06
N VAL A 68 4.40 -4.00 -8.26
CA VAL A 68 5.69 -4.47 -8.77
C VAL A 68 5.93 -5.90 -8.31
N THR A 69 6.45 -6.76 -9.20
CA THR A 69 6.95 -8.09 -8.86
C THR A 69 8.44 -8.15 -9.12
N LEU A 70 9.25 -8.37 -8.08
CA LEU A 70 10.70 -8.53 -8.19
C LEU A 70 11.08 -10.01 -8.16
N THR A 71 11.70 -10.50 -9.23
CA THR A 71 12.30 -11.83 -9.28
C THR A 71 13.59 -11.84 -8.45
N LEU A 72 13.68 -12.74 -7.47
CA LEU A 72 14.81 -12.80 -6.53
C LEU A 72 16.03 -13.53 -7.12
N THR A 73 16.69 -12.94 -8.11
CA THR A 73 17.98 -13.46 -8.62
C THR A 73 19.14 -13.17 -7.66
N GLU A 74 19.03 -12.09 -6.89
CA GLU A 74 19.94 -11.69 -5.81
C GLU A 74 19.11 -11.43 -4.55
N THR A 75 19.72 -11.42 -3.36
CA THR A 75 19.03 -11.04 -2.11
C THR A 75 19.02 -9.50 -1.96
N PRO A 76 17.88 -8.81 -2.14
CA PRO A 76 17.81 -7.36 -1.93
C PRO A 76 17.85 -6.99 -0.44
N THR A 77 18.24 -5.76 -0.12
CA THR A 77 18.12 -5.22 1.24
C THR A 77 16.70 -4.70 1.49
N ASN A 78 16.22 -4.74 2.75
CA ASN A 78 14.93 -4.15 3.11
C ASN A 78 14.89 -2.61 2.91
N ALA A 79 16.04 -1.94 2.91
CA ALA A 79 16.14 -0.53 2.54
C ALA A 79 15.80 -0.31 1.05
N HIS A 80 16.29 -1.18 0.15
CA HIS A 80 15.95 -1.10 -1.27
C HIS A 80 14.48 -1.47 -1.53
N LEU A 81 13.96 -2.49 -0.84
CA LEU A 81 12.55 -2.88 -0.93
C LEU A 81 11.59 -1.80 -0.42
N SER A 82 11.92 -1.12 0.68
CA SER A 82 11.09 -0.02 1.21
C SER A 82 11.17 1.26 0.39
N ASN A 83 12.30 1.53 -0.28
CA ASN A 83 12.38 2.60 -1.27
C ASN A 83 11.56 2.27 -2.52
N LEU A 84 11.63 1.03 -3.03
CA LEU A 84 10.83 0.57 -4.16
C LEU A 84 9.33 0.59 -3.85
N SER A 85 8.90 0.12 -2.67
CA SER A 85 7.49 -0.02 -2.31
C SER A 85 6.75 1.31 -2.19
N ARG A 86 7.44 2.44 -2.02
CA ARG A 86 6.86 3.80 -2.04
C ARG A 86 6.28 4.21 -3.40
N HIS A 87 6.74 3.59 -4.49
CA HIS A 87 6.31 3.94 -5.85
C HIS A 87 5.16 3.07 -6.39
N TYR A 88 4.73 2.06 -5.64
CA TYR A 88 3.72 1.08 -6.04
C TYR A 88 2.74 0.86 -4.88
N ASP A 89 1.52 0.44 -5.16
CA ASP A 89 0.51 0.13 -4.14
C ASP A 89 0.69 -1.28 -3.55
N LEU A 90 1.32 -2.19 -4.31
CA LEU A 90 1.61 -3.58 -3.93
C LEU A 90 3.07 -3.97 -4.27
N LEU A 91 3.74 -4.67 -3.35
CA LEU A 91 5.08 -5.25 -3.57
C LEU A 91 5.00 -6.78 -3.48
N ALA A 92 5.29 -7.44 -4.60
CA ALA A 92 5.42 -8.88 -4.71
C ALA A 92 6.89 -9.30 -4.91
N LEU A 93 7.29 -10.42 -4.32
CA LEU A 93 8.58 -11.07 -4.58
C LEU A 93 8.36 -12.43 -5.23
N ARG A 94 9.11 -12.75 -6.29
CA ARG A 94 9.08 -14.05 -6.99
C ARG A 94 10.38 -14.82 -6.69
N PRO A 95 10.39 -15.73 -5.68
CA PRO A 95 11.56 -16.55 -5.39
C PRO A 95 11.74 -17.64 -6.45
N ILE A 96 12.99 -17.99 -6.73
CA ILE A 96 13.37 -19.01 -7.73
C ILE A 96 13.85 -20.32 -7.08
N ASP A 97 14.36 -20.27 -5.84
CA ASP A 97 14.94 -21.40 -5.11
C ASP A 97 14.54 -21.39 -3.62
N GLU A 98 14.83 -22.49 -2.91
CA GLU A 98 14.44 -22.64 -1.50
C GLU A 98 15.03 -21.55 -0.61
N LYS A 99 16.28 -21.15 -0.87
CA LYS A 99 16.99 -20.09 -0.15
C LYS A 99 16.27 -18.74 -0.32
N THR A 100 15.92 -18.37 -1.55
CA THR A 100 15.24 -17.10 -1.83
C THR A 100 13.79 -17.13 -1.34
N LEU A 101 13.11 -18.28 -1.37
CA LEU A 101 11.80 -18.49 -0.73
C LEU A 101 11.88 -18.34 0.80
N GLN A 102 12.88 -18.95 1.45
CA GLN A 102 13.07 -18.82 2.89
C GLN A 102 13.29 -17.36 3.29
N GLN A 103 14.18 -16.65 2.59
CA GLN A 103 14.41 -15.22 2.80
C GLN A 103 13.15 -14.37 2.57
N ALA A 104 12.38 -14.64 1.51
CA ALA A 104 11.11 -13.99 1.24
C ALA A 104 10.08 -14.22 2.38
N CYS A 105 10.10 -15.39 3.01
CA CYS A 105 9.25 -15.69 4.16
C CYS A 105 9.75 -15.01 5.45
N THR A 106 11.02 -15.18 5.81
CA THR A 106 11.55 -14.86 7.15
C THR A 106 12.12 -13.47 7.31
N SER A 107 12.63 -12.85 6.25
CA SER A 107 13.54 -11.69 6.38
C SER A 107 13.13 -10.49 5.53
N LEU A 108 12.79 -10.72 4.25
CA LEU A 108 12.45 -9.65 3.31
C LEU A 108 11.04 -9.11 3.57
N ASP A 109 10.84 -7.79 3.44
CA ASP A 109 9.52 -7.18 3.58
C ASP A 109 8.81 -7.06 2.23
N CYS A 110 7.62 -7.66 2.15
CA CYS A 110 6.75 -7.70 0.98
C CYS A 110 5.29 -7.86 1.39
N ASP A 111 4.38 -7.73 0.42
CA ASP A 111 2.95 -7.97 0.57
C ASP A 111 2.58 -9.38 0.07
N ILE A 112 3.12 -9.76 -1.11
CA ILE A 112 2.84 -11.01 -1.82
C ILE A 112 4.15 -11.77 -2.10
N ILE A 113 4.11 -13.10 -2.00
CA ILE A 113 5.12 -14.03 -2.49
C ILE A 113 4.50 -14.74 -3.70
N SER A 114 4.95 -14.39 -4.90
CA SER A 114 4.40 -14.87 -6.17
C SER A 114 5.21 -16.05 -6.70
N LEU A 115 4.64 -17.25 -6.60
CA LEU A 115 5.31 -18.49 -6.97
C LEU A 115 5.01 -18.85 -8.42
N ASP A 116 6.04 -19.17 -9.20
CA ASP A 116 5.83 -19.90 -10.45
C ASP A 116 5.59 -21.38 -10.12
N LEU A 117 4.32 -21.77 -10.11
CA LEU A 117 3.88 -23.13 -9.81
C LEU A 117 3.79 -23.99 -11.08
N THR A 118 4.05 -23.46 -12.27
CA THR A 118 3.97 -24.22 -13.54
C THR A 118 5.21 -25.05 -13.84
N GLN A 119 6.35 -24.69 -13.27
CA GLN A 119 7.58 -25.48 -13.35
C GLN A 119 7.66 -26.56 -12.26
N ARG A 120 8.51 -27.57 -12.47
CA ARG A 120 8.85 -28.54 -11.41
C ARG A 120 9.78 -27.85 -10.41
N LEU A 121 9.26 -27.52 -9.24
CA LEU A 121 10.05 -26.84 -8.20
C LEU A 121 11.18 -27.77 -7.69
N PRO A 122 12.41 -27.26 -7.49
CA PRO A 122 13.53 -28.05 -6.97
C PRO A 122 13.51 -28.21 -5.44
N TYR A 123 12.42 -27.80 -4.77
CA TYR A 123 12.29 -27.75 -3.32
C TYR A 123 10.87 -28.10 -2.86
N PHE A 124 10.70 -28.34 -1.56
CA PHE A 124 9.41 -28.69 -0.97
C PHE A 124 8.91 -27.59 -0.02
N PHE A 125 7.60 -27.33 -0.02
CA PHE A 125 6.99 -26.34 0.88
C PHE A 125 6.96 -26.82 2.35
N SER A 126 7.69 -26.13 3.22
CA SER A 126 7.72 -26.40 4.67
C SER A 126 6.70 -25.56 5.44
N PHE A 127 5.85 -26.21 6.24
CA PHE A 127 4.86 -25.54 7.10
C PHE A 127 5.51 -24.51 8.04
N LYS A 128 6.71 -24.78 8.59
CA LYS A 128 7.41 -23.84 9.48
C LYS A 128 7.70 -22.52 8.76
N THR A 129 8.23 -22.60 7.53
CA THR A 129 8.60 -21.44 6.71
C THR A 129 7.38 -20.64 6.27
N LEU A 130 6.35 -21.32 5.73
CA LEU A 130 5.13 -20.63 5.28
C LEU A 130 4.33 -20.01 6.44
N SER A 131 4.25 -20.69 7.59
CA SER A 131 3.56 -20.21 8.79
C SER A 131 4.17 -18.91 9.33
N VAL A 132 5.51 -18.74 9.25
CA VAL A 132 6.17 -17.47 9.60
C VAL A 132 5.76 -16.34 8.66
N ALA A 133 5.69 -16.59 7.34
CA ALA A 133 5.27 -15.59 6.37
C ALA A 133 3.81 -15.14 6.59
N ILE A 134 2.90 -16.11 6.79
CA ILE A 134 1.47 -15.86 7.04
C ILE A 134 1.27 -15.07 8.33
N LYS A 135 2.00 -15.42 9.41
CA LYS A 135 1.98 -14.66 10.68
C LYS A 135 2.47 -13.21 10.53
N ARG A 136 3.41 -12.95 9.61
CA ARG A 136 3.86 -11.59 9.24
C ARG A 136 2.90 -10.86 8.28
N GLY A 137 1.74 -11.44 7.99
CA GLY A 137 0.74 -10.82 7.12
C GLY A 137 1.09 -10.85 5.62
N LYS A 138 2.05 -11.68 5.19
CA LYS A 138 2.34 -11.93 3.77
C LYS A 138 1.32 -12.91 3.19
N ARG A 139 1.18 -12.94 1.86
CA ARG A 139 0.35 -13.94 1.14
C ARG A 139 1.13 -14.69 0.09
N PHE A 140 0.78 -15.96 -0.13
CA PHE A 140 1.29 -16.76 -1.25
C PHE A 140 0.30 -16.68 -2.40
N GLU A 141 0.77 -16.26 -3.56
CA GLU A 141 -0.05 -16.13 -4.76
C GLU A 141 0.03 -17.37 -5.63
N ILE A 142 -1.14 -17.79 -6.13
CA ILE A 142 -1.33 -18.82 -7.15
C ILE A 142 -1.80 -18.11 -8.43
N CYS A 143 -1.05 -18.23 -9.52
CA CYS A 143 -1.41 -17.64 -10.81
C CYS A 143 -2.02 -18.70 -11.74
N TYR A 144 -3.32 -18.61 -12.02
CA TYR A 144 -4.04 -19.70 -12.70
C TYR A 144 -3.91 -19.69 -14.23
N SER A 145 -3.79 -18.51 -14.87
CA SER A 145 -3.85 -18.41 -16.34
C SER A 145 -2.68 -19.12 -17.02
N GLN A 146 -1.53 -19.20 -16.36
CA GLN A 146 -0.34 -19.88 -16.90
C GLN A 146 -0.56 -21.39 -17.10
N ALA A 147 -1.37 -22.06 -16.27
CA ALA A 147 -1.70 -23.48 -16.43
C ALA A 147 -2.93 -23.75 -17.33
N LEU A 148 -3.78 -22.73 -17.54
CA LEU A 148 -4.89 -22.81 -18.50
C LEU A 148 -4.38 -22.68 -19.94
N LEU A 149 -3.53 -21.69 -20.20
CA LEU A 149 -2.94 -21.42 -21.52
C LEU A 149 -1.61 -22.14 -21.77
N GLY A 150 -1.02 -22.75 -20.72
CA GLY A 150 0.20 -23.53 -20.81
C GLY A 150 -0.02 -24.98 -21.27
N ASP A 151 1.09 -25.70 -21.35
CA ASP A 151 1.12 -27.09 -21.81
C ASP A 151 0.63 -28.09 -20.74
N SER A 152 0.54 -29.37 -21.13
CA SER A 152 0.11 -30.43 -20.23
C SER A 152 1.07 -30.63 -19.04
N ALA A 153 2.38 -30.41 -19.22
CA ALA A 153 3.34 -30.48 -18.12
C ALA A 153 3.17 -29.31 -17.14
N ALA A 154 3.03 -28.06 -17.62
CA ALA A 154 2.75 -26.90 -16.80
C ALA A 154 1.49 -27.08 -15.93
N ARG A 155 0.42 -27.62 -16.51
CA ARG A 155 -0.84 -27.90 -15.81
C ARG A 155 -0.67 -28.94 -14.71
N ARG A 156 0.00 -30.06 -15.00
CA ARG A 156 0.28 -31.13 -14.02
C ARG A 156 1.17 -30.63 -12.88
N ASN A 157 2.21 -29.85 -13.19
CA ASN A 157 3.09 -29.25 -12.20
C ASN A 157 2.31 -28.30 -11.28
N LEU A 158 1.47 -27.41 -11.85
CA LEU A 158 0.66 -26.49 -11.06
C LEU A 158 -0.30 -27.22 -10.12
N ILE A 159 -1.00 -28.26 -10.58
CA ILE A 159 -1.88 -29.06 -9.72
C ILE A 159 -1.10 -29.65 -8.53
N ASN A 160 0.07 -30.26 -8.79
CA ASN A 160 0.90 -30.87 -7.75
C ASN A 160 1.44 -29.83 -6.76
N ASN A 161 1.98 -28.72 -7.27
CA ASN A 161 2.59 -27.65 -6.49
C ASN A 161 1.54 -26.88 -5.67
N VAL A 162 0.33 -26.63 -6.22
CA VAL A 162 -0.80 -26.02 -5.50
C VAL A 162 -1.29 -26.94 -4.39
N ALA A 163 -1.48 -28.24 -4.65
CA ALA A 163 -1.89 -29.20 -3.63
C ALA A 163 -0.86 -29.30 -2.48
N GLN A 164 0.42 -29.23 -2.80
CA GLN A 164 1.51 -29.16 -1.82
C GLN A 164 1.49 -27.85 -1.02
N LEU A 165 1.34 -26.70 -1.69
CA LEU A 165 1.27 -25.38 -1.08
C LEU A 165 0.07 -25.26 -0.14
N ALA A 166 -1.12 -25.71 -0.57
CA ALA A 166 -2.35 -25.73 0.22
C ALA A 166 -2.20 -26.60 1.49
N ARG A 167 -1.56 -27.77 1.36
CA ARG A 167 -1.23 -28.64 2.50
C ARG A 167 -0.25 -27.96 3.47
N ALA A 168 0.83 -27.38 2.94
CA ALA A 168 1.89 -26.76 3.72
C ALA A 168 1.47 -25.42 4.36
N SER A 169 0.53 -24.68 3.79
CA SER A 169 -0.05 -23.45 4.39
C SER A 169 -1.22 -23.75 5.34
N ARG A 170 -1.72 -25.00 5.33
CA ARG A 170 -3.02 -25.41 5.91
C ARG A 170 -4.20 -24.59 5.34
N GLY A 171 -4.14 -24.25 4.05
CA GLY A 171 -5.16 -23.50 3.33
C GLY A 171 -5.28 -22.02 3.70
N ARG A 172 -4.33 -21.45 4.45
CA ARG A 172 -4.37 -20.05 4.94
C ARG A 172 -3.38 -19.16 4.21
N GLY A 173 -3.72 -17.88 4.11
CA GLY A 173 -2.82 -16.87 3.55
C GLY A 173 -2.50 -17.09 2.07
N LEU A 174 -3.43 -17.68 1.33
CA LEU A 174 -3.37 -17.86 -0.12
C LEU A 174 -4.14 -16.73 -0.81
N VAL A 175 -3.65 -16.30 -1.96
CA VAL A 175 -4.34 -15.40 -2.89
C VAL A 175 -4.31 -16.05 -4.27
N ILE A 176 -5.38 -15.89 -5.06
CA ILE A 176 -5.42 -16.36 -6.43
C ILE A 176 -5.57 -15.15 -7.37
N SER A 177 -4.70 -15.08 -8.37
CA SER A 177 -4.67 -14.05 -9.41
C SER A 177 -4.60 -14.71 -10.78
N SER A 178 -4.87 -13.99 -11.86
CA SER A 178 -4.81 -14.59 -13.20
C SER A 178 -3.38 -14.73 -13.73
N GLU A 179 -2.58 -13.66 -13.70
CA GLU A 179 -1.40 -13.48 -14.57
C GLU A 179 -1.75 -13.64 -16.06
N ALA A 180 -2.98 -13.29 -16.43
CA ALA A 180 -3.47 -13.38 -17.81
C ALA A 180 -2.89 -12.25 -18.67
N LYS A 181 -2.21 -12.62 -19.75
CA LYS A 181 -1.67 -11.68 -20.75
C LYS A 181 -2.73 -11.12 -21.72
N GLN A 182 -3.91 -11.72 -21.75
CA GLN A 182 -5.01 -11.43 -22.68
C GLN A 182 -6.35 -11.84 -22.02
N ALA A 183 -7.46 -11.26 -22.47
CA ALA A 183 -8.81 -11.57 -21.99
C ALA A 183 -9.14 -13.08 -21.99
N MET A 184 -8.66 -13.86 -22.97
CA MET A 184 -8.85 -15.32 -23.04
C MET A 184 -8.27 -16.09 -21.83
N GLY A 185 -7.29 -15.52 -21.12
CA GLY A 185 -6.73 -16.09 -19.90
C GLY A 185 -7.55 -15.80 -18.63
N CYS A 186 -8.48 -14.85 -18.69
CA CYS A 186 -9.31 -14.43 -17.56
C CYS A 186 -10.50 -15.39 -17.37
N ARG A 187 -10.95 -15.58 -16.12
CA ARG A 187 -12.09 -16.43 -15.75
C ARG A 187 -12.94 -15.74 -14.69
N GLY A 188 -14.23 -16.05 -14.63
CA GLY A 188 -15.12 -15.52 -13.61
C GLY A 188 -14.64 -15.93 -12.21
N PRO A 189 -14.87 -15.11 -11.16
CA PRO A 189 -14.35 -15.40 -9.82
C PRO A 189 -14.86 -16.73 -9.28
N TRP A 190 -16.11 -17.11 -9.59
CA TRP A 190 -16.67 -18.42 -9.20
C TRP A 190 -16.03 -19.60 -9.94
N ASP A 191 -15.65 -19.44 -11.22
CA ASP A 191 -14.90 -20.47 -11.95
C ASP A 191 -13.49 -20.66 -11.36
N VAL A 192 -12.85 -19.56 -10.97
CA VAL A 192 -11.55 -19.58 -10.29
C VAL A 192 -11.65 -20.29 -8.93
N VAL A 193 -12.75 -20.07 -8.18
CA VAL A 193 -13.04 -20.78 -6.93
C VAL A 193 -13.23 -22.28 -7.16
N ASN A 194 -14.03 -22.66 -8.16
CA ASN A 194 -14.26 -24.07 -8.53
C ASN A 194 -12.94 -24.75 -8.94
N LEU A 195 -12.16 -24.12 -9.81
CA LEU A 195 -10.88 -24.62 -10.29
C LEU A 195 -9.86 -24.81 -9.15
N ALA A 196 -9.74 -23.83 -8.25
CA ALA A 196 -8.84 -23.93 -7.10
C ALA A 196 -9.31 -24.99 -6.07
N THR A 197 -10.62 -25.22 -5.95
CA THR A 197 -11.18 -26.30 -5.12
C THR A 197 -10.78 -27.68 -5.67
N VAL A 198 -10.82 -27.87 -7.00
CA VAL A 198 -10.31 -29.09 -7.67
C VAL A 198 -8.81 -29.30 -7.39
N TRP A 199 -8.03 -28.23 -7.24
CA TRP A 199 -6.61 -28.29 -6.86
C TRP A 199 -6.37 -28.49 -5.34
N GLY A 200 -7.43 -28.68 -4.55
CA GLY A 200 -7.34 -28.91 -3.10
C GLY A 200 -7.24 -27.65 -2.24
N VAL A 201 -7.47 -26.46 -2.80
CA VAL A 201 -7.53 -25.20 -2.03
C VAL A 201 -8.87 -25.11 -1.31
N LYS A 202 -8.90 -25.48 -0.03
CA LYS A 202 -10.14 -25.50 0.79
C LYS A 202 -10.81 -24.12 0.92
N MET A 203 -10.02 -23.04 1.07
CA MET A 203 -10.52 -21.68 1.25
C MET A 203 -10.43 -20.86 -0.05
N ALA A 204 -10.80 -21.48 -1.18
CA ALA A 204 -10.67 -20.88 -2.50
C ALA A 204 -11.47 -19.56 -2.65
N HIS A 205 -12.70 -19.50 -2.11
CA HIS A 205 -13.50 -18.27 -2.12
C HIS A 205 -12.82 -17.11 -1.38
N GLU A 206 -12.24 -17.37 -0.20
CA GLU A 206 -11.50 -16.37 0.57
C GLU A 206 -10.26 -15.88 -0.19
N ALA A 207 -9.55 -16.78 -0.88
CA ALA A 207 -8.34 -16.46 -1.63
C ALA A 207 -8.58 -15.51 -2.83
N VAL A 208 -9.77 -15.51 -3.44
CA VAL A 208 -10.17 -14.58 -4.52
C VAL A 208 -10.84 -13.30 -3.98
N SER A 209 -11.43 -13.36 -2.77
CA SER A 209 -12.22 -12.27 -2.18
C SER A 209 -11.52 -11.64 -0.96
N SER A 210 -11.77 -12.16 0.24
CA SER A 210 -11.39 -11.55 1.51
C SER A 210 -9.88 -11.46 1.73
N GLU A 211 -9.10 -12.48 1.36
CA GLU A 211 -7.64 -12.47 1.52
C GLU A 211 -6.95 -11.60 0.47
N ALA A 212 -7.46 -11.57 -0.77
CA ALA A 212 -6.98 -10.64 -1.79
C ALA A 212 -7.24 -9.19 -1.36
N TRP A 213 -8.45 -8.88 -0.89
CA TRP A 213 -8.79 -7.56 -0.35
C TRP A 213 -7.97 -7.18 0.90
N ARG A 214 -7.81 -8.09 1.86
CA ARG A 214 -6.94 -7.92 3.04
C ARG A 214 -5.49 -7.58 2.65
N THR A 215 -5.00 -8.16 1.54
CA THR A 215 -3.67 -7.85 0.99
C THR A 215 -3.59 -6.42 0.48
N VAL A 216 -4.58 -5.97 -0.31
CA VAL A 216 -4.65 -4.59 -0.82
C VAL A 216 -4.73 -3.57 0.32
N VAL A 217 -5.61 -3.79 1.30
CA VAL A 217 -5.77 -2.88 2.44
C VAL A 217 -4.53 -2.88 3.33
N GLY A 218 -3.96 -4.05 3.63
CA GLY A 218 -2.73 -4.14 4.43
C GLY A 218 -1.53 -3.48 3.74
N ALA A 219 -1.42 -3.62 2.42
CA ALA A 219 -0.40 -2.95 1.61
C ALA A 219 -0.59 -1.43 1.57
N GLN A 220 -1.82 -0.94 1.45
CA GLN A 220 -2.17 0.48 1.53
C GLN A 220 -1.77 1.06 2.90
N LEU A 221 -2.17 0.40 3.99
CA LEU A 221 -1.85 0.83 5.36
C LEU A 221 -0.34 0.92 5.59
N LYS A 222 0.46 -0.04 5.13
CA LYS A 222 1.94 0.03 5.24
C LYS A 222 2.55 1.26 4.56
N ARG A 223 1.85 1.88 3.60
CA ARG A 223 2.35 3.00 2.77
C ARG A 223 1.83 4.37 3.21
N THR A 224 0.59 4.45 3.68
CA THR A 224 -0.05 5.72 4.09
C THR A 224 -0.17 5.91 5.60
N SER A 225 -0.13 4.84 6.40
CA SER A 225 -0.26 4.91 7.86
C SER A 225 1.11 4.93 8.55
N TYR A 226 1.22 5.64 9.67
CA TYR A 226 2.38 5.50 10.55
C TYR A 226 2.11 4.40 11.58
N ARG A 227 2.79 3.25 11.45
CA ARG A 227 2.63 2.08 12.35
C ARG A 227 1.19 1.57 12.49
N GLY A 228 0.34 1.77 11.48
CA GLY A 228 -1.09 1.40 11.52
C GLY A 228 -2.03 2.53 11.94
N ALA A 229 -1.52 3.68 12.42
CA ALA A 229 -2.31 4.87 12.68
C ALA A 229 -2.56 5.64 11.37
N VAL A 230 -3.84 5.82 11.02
CA VAL A 230 -4.29 6.63 9.89
C VAL A 230 -4.82 7.94 10.43
N ASP A 231 -4.17 9.04 10.07
CA ASP A 231 -4.69 10.38 10.31
C ASP A 231 -5.63 10.77 9.16
N VAL A 232 -6.91 10.94 9.45
CA VAL A 232 -7.94 11.26 8.45
C VAL A 232 -8.21 12.76 8.51
N VAL A 233 -7.43 13.52 7.76
CA VAL A 233 -7.61 14.97 7.62
C VAL A 233 -8.86 15.22 6.75
N TYR A 234 -10.00 15.45 7.40
CA TYR A 234 -11.22 15.90 6.73
C TYR A 234 -11.02 17.34 6.22
N ALA A 235 -10.94 17.50 4.91
CA ALA A 235 -10.59 18.76 4.26
C ALA A 235 -11.73 19.81 4.22
N GLY A 236 -12.84 19.55 4.92
CA GLY A 236 -14.08 20.31 4.83
C GLY A 236 -14.91 19.94 3.60
N GLU A 237 -16.24 19.97 3.74
CA GLU A 237 -17.12 20.05 2.58
C GLU A 237 -16.95 21.43 1.93
N LYS A 238 -16.77 21.47 0.62
CA LYS A 238 -16.91 22.71 -0.13
C LYS A 238 -18.40 23.03 -0.21
N GLU A 239 -18.86 23.96 0.61
CA GLU A 239 -20.16 24.60 0.38
C GLU A 239 -20.18 25.16 -1.05
N GLU A 240 -21.11 24.66 -1.86
CA GLU A 240 -21.42 25.27 -3.15
C GLU A 240 -22.08 26.62 -2.90
N THR A 241 -21.26 27.65 -2.71
CA THR A 241 -21.73 29.03 -2.62
C THR A 241 -22.35 29.44 -3.95
N THR A 242 -23.66 29.23 -4.06
CA THR A 242 -24.55 29.79 -5.08
C THR A 242 -24.52 31.31 -4.96
N ARG A 243 -23.50 31.92 -5.57
CA ARG A 243 -23.33 33.37 -5.66
C ARG A 243 -24.42 33.98 -6.53
N VAL A 244 -25.58 34.25 -5.92
CA VAL A 244 -26.51 35.24 -6.43
C VAL A 244 -25.76 36.57 -6.51
N LYS A 245 -25.62 37.11 -7.72
CA LYS A 245 -24.98 38.40 -7.96
C LYS A 245 -25.99 39.51 -7.70
N GLU A 246 -25.96 40.12 -6.52
CA GLU A 246 -26.54 41.45 -6.34
C GLU A 246 -25.44 42.52 -6.37
N GLY A 247 -25.84 43.70 -6.89
CA GLY A 247 -24.91 44.70 -7.40
C GLY A 247 -24.17 45.51 -6.34
N ALA A 248 -23.00 46.02 -6.71
CA ALA A 248 -22.20 46.88 -5.85
C ALA A 248 -22.76 48.31 -5.77
N VAL A 249 -22.83 48.86 -4.55
CA VAL A 249 -22.57 50.29 -4.29
C VAL A 249 -21.67 50.37 -3.05
N GLY A 250 -20.57 51.11 -3.14
CA GLY A 250 -19.54 51.15 -2.10
C GLY A 250 -19.58 52.40 -1.22
N ALA A 251 -18.86 52.35 -0.10
CA ALA A 251 -18.49 53.52 0.68
C ALA A 251 -17.06 53.37 1.23
N LYS A 252 -16.11 54.12 0.66
CA LYS A 252 -14.80 54.34 1.28
C LYS A 252 -14.97 55.28 2.48
N ARG A 253 -14.33 54.98 3.61
CA ARG A 253 -13.76 56.00 4.52
C ARG A 253 -12.52 55.44 5.23
N LYS A 254 -11.45 56.23 5.26
CA LYS A 254 -10.27 56.09 6.12
C LYS A 254 -10.50 56.89 7.40
N ALA A 255 -9.96 56.44 8.53
CA ALA A 255 -9.22 57.25 9.50
C ALA A 255 -8.54 56.32 10.53
N GLU A 256 -7.52 56.82 11.22
CA GLU A 256 -6.68 56.06 12.16
C GLU A 256 -7.02 56.33 13.64
N SER A 257 -6.54 55.41 14.49
CA SER A 257 -5.95 55.63 15.83
C SER A 257 -6.75 56.24 17.00
N LEU A 258 -6.83 55.45 18.09
CA LEU A 258 -6.59 55.82 19.52
C LEU A 258 -7.59 56.83 20.17
N GLU A 259 -7.89 56.85 21.47
CA GLU A 259 -7.56 56.05 22.67
C GLU A 259 -8.60 56.38 23.77
N GLU A 260 -8.82 55.46 24.75
CA GLU A 260 -9.32 55.74 26.13
C GLU A 260 -10.73 56.41 26.31
N GLU A 261 -11.49 56.32 27.42
CA GLU A 261 -11.26 55.83 28.80
C GLU A 261 -12.61 55.42 29.48
N LYS A 262 -12.57 54.53 30.51
CA LYS A 262 -13.50 54.27 31.67
C LYS A 262 -15.04 54.41 31.49
N GLY A 263 -15.92 53.51 31.98
CA GLY A 263 -15.84 52.36 32.90
C GLY A 263 -17.29 51.98 33.36
N GLU A 264 -17.65 51.32 34.47
CA GLU A 264 -16.95 50.59 35.56
C GLU A 264 -17.93 49.54 36.19
N GLY A 265 -17.44 48.34 36.59
CA GLY A 265 -18.08 47.37 37.53
C GLY A 265 -19.18 46.41 36.98
N GLU A 266 -19.29 45.13 37.35
CA GLU A 266 -18.52 44.14 38.15
C GLU A 266 -18.90 42.72 37.61
N GLU A 267 -18.23 41.57 37.82
CA GLU A 267 -17.07 41.14 38.63
C GLU A 267 -16.38 39.89 37.96
N GLY A 268 -15.46 39.26 38.68
CA GLY A 268 -14.82 37.92 38.58
C GLY A 268 -15.08 36.91 37.44
N GLY A 269 -14.05 36.25 36.90
CA GLY A 269 -12.62 36.41 37.17
C GLY A 269 -11.74 35.28 36.62
N GLU A 270 -10.81 35.60 35.70
CA GLU A 270 -9.76 34.68 35.21
C GLU A 270 -8.59 35.46 34.54
N GLY A 271 -7.34 35.07 34.83
CA GLY A 271 -6.17 35.20 33.94
C GLY A 271 -5.54 36.58 33.60
N GLU A 272 -4.39 36.89 34.20
CA GLU A 272 -3.30 37.64 33.52
C GLU A 272 -2.23 36.64 33.03
N SER A 273 -1.82 36.52 31.75
CA SER A 273 -1.64 37.47 30.64
C SER A 273 -0.30 38.26 30.64
N GLY A 274 0.81 37.53 30.86
CA GLY A 274 2.17 38.10 30.82
C GLY A 274 2.60 38.68 29.45
N LYS A 275 2.83 40.00 29.40
CA LYS A 275 3.27 40.77 28.22
C LYS A 275 4.57 40.24 27.57
N ALA A 276 4.67 40.37 26.24
CA ALA A 276 5.78 39.85 25.44
C ALA A 276 7.13 40.58 25.69
N ILE A 277 7.98 39.99 26.53
CA ILE A 277 9.28 40.56 26.93
C ILE A 277 10.26 40.71 25.74
N SER A 278 10.88 41.89 25.61
CA SER A 278 11.91 42.22 24.62
C SER A 278 13.08 41.22 24.58
N LYS A 279 13.60 40.93 23.38
CA LYS A 279 14.72 39.99 23.15
C LYS A 279 15.97 40.33 23.99
N ARG A 280 16.23 41.62 24.23
CA ARG A 280 17.38 42.09 25.04
C ARG A 280 17.24 41.72 26.52
N GLU A 281 16.02 41.80 27.06
CA GLU A 281 15.73 41.50 28.45
C GLU A 281 15.64 39.99 28.72
N LYS A 282 15.11 39.20 27.77
CA LYS A 282 15.22 37.72 27.81
C LYS A 282 16.68 37.27 27.91
N LYS A 283 17.59 37.89 27.14
CA LYS A 283 19.04 37.59 27.20
C LYS A 283 19.68 38.03 28.53
N ARG A 284 19.25 39.14 29.13
CA ARG A 284 19.70 39.57 30.48
C ARG A 284 19.26 38.59 31.57
N ARG A 285 17.97 38.20 31.61
CA ARG A 285 17.46 37.21 32.56
C ARG A 285 18.13 35.84 32.40
N ALA A 286 18.40 35.39 31.17
CA ALA A 286 19.13 34.14 30.94
C ALA A 286 20.59 34.17 31.45
N LYS A 287 21.28 35.31 31.37
CA LYS A 287 22.65 35.45 31.93
C LYS A 287 22.64 35.44 33.45
N LEU A 288 21.69 36.15 34.09
CA LEU A 288 21.49 36.14 35.53
C LEU A 288 21.14 34.74 36.06
N ALA A 289 20.24 34.02 35.39
CA ALA A 289 19.86 32.66 35.78
C ALA A 289 21.02 31.64 35.66
N ARG A 290 21.95 31.83 34.71
CA ARG A 290 23.18 31.03 34.63
C ARG A 290 24.14 31.34 35.77
N HIS A 291 24.34 32.62 36.10
CA HIS A 291 25.20 33.02 37.22
C HIS A 291 24.66 32.51 38.56
N ALA A 292 23.34 32.60 38.78
CA ALA A 292 22.69 32.09 39.99
C ALA A 292 22.78 30.56 40.13
N ARG A 293 22.89 29.80 39.03
CA ARG A 293 23.12 28.35 39.08
C ARG A 293 24.57 28.01 39.42
N ALA A 294 25.54 28.71 38.82
CA ALA A 294 26.97 28.51 39.13
C ALA A 294 27.25 28.74 40.64
N THR A 295 26.72 29.82 41.23
CA THR A 295 26.84 30.10 42.67
C THR A 295 26.12 29.11 43.59
N VAL A 296 25.27 28.23 43.07
CA VAL A 296 24.58 27.17 43.83
C VAL A 296 25.29 25.81 43.67
N GLU A 297 26.06 25.62 42.60
CA GLU A 297 26.96 24.45 42.46
C GLU A 297 28.23 24.63 43.29
N GLU A 298 28.84 25.82 43.33
CA GLU A 298 29.98 26.14 44.22
C GLU A 298 29.62 26.12 45.72
N GLY A 299 28.31 26.18 46.07
CA GLY A 299 27.80 26.11 47.44
C GLY A 299 27.46 24.70 47.94
N LYS A 300 27.86 23.65 47.20
CA LYS A 300 27.56 22.24 47.54
C LYS A 300 28.80 21.35 47.77
N GLU A 301 29.99 21.93 47.76
CA GLU A 301 31.25 21.27 48.17
C GLU A 301 31.82 21.88 49.46
N VAL A 302 31.00 21.89 50.53
CA VAL A 302 31.42 22.03 51.95
C VAL A 302 30.55 21.13 52.81
#